data_AF-A0A397CWF7-F1
#
_entry.id   AF-A0A397CWF7-F1
#
_cell.length_a   1.000
_cell.length_b   1.000
_cell.length_c   1.000
_cell.angle_alpha   90.00
_cell.angle_beta   90.00
_cell.angle_gamma   90.00
#
_symmetry.space_group_name_H-M   'P 1'
#
loop_
_entity.id
_entity.type
_entity.pdbx_description
1 polymer ?
#
loop_
_entity_poly.entity_id
_entity_poly.type
_entity_poly.pdbx_seq_one_letter_code
_entity_poly.pdbx_strand_id
1 'polypeptide(L)'
;MWSLGCVFAELVLLEPLFPGESGVDQLLNIIKVVGTPSRADLEAMNPKHTDFRLPRVHPRLPSVFPPDTCPPLALDLLQRMLTYSPA
;
A
#
# COMPACT_ATOMS: atom_id res chain seq x y z
N MET A 1 -11.62 4.57 -1.40
CA MET A 1 -10.87 4.46 -0.13
C MET A 1 -9.36 4.55 -0.34
N TRP A 2 -8.77 3.73 -1.22
CA TRP A 2 -7.34 3.73 -1.51
C TRP A 2 -6.71 5.13 -1.68
N SER A 3 -7.19 5.94 -2.64
CA SER A 3 -6.62 7.27 -2.90
C SER A 3 -6.67 8.20 -1.69
N LEU A 4 -7.72 8.12 -0.87
CA LEU A 4 -7.82 8.89 0.36
C LEU A 4 -6.80 8.40 1.40
N GLY A 5 -6.52 7.09 1.45
CA GLY A 5 -5.46 6.52 2.30
C GLY A 5 -4.08 7.02 1.88
N CYS A 6 -3.81 7.11 0.58
CA CYS A 6 -2.57 7.70 0.07
C CYS A 6 -2.42 9.16 0.49
N VAL A 7 -3.46 9.99 0.29
CA VAL A 7 -3.46 11.41 0.67
C VAL A 7 -3.30 11.56 2.18
N PHE A 8 -3.99 10.75 2.97
CA PHE A 8 -3.85 10.81 4.43
C PHE A 8 -2.42 10.45 4.86
N ALA A 9 -1.85 9.36 4.34
CA ALA A 9 -0.47 9.01 4.65
C ALA A 9 0.51 10.11 4.23
N GLU A 10 0.32 10.72 3.06
CA GLU A 10 1.14 11.83 2.55
C GLU A 10 1.04 13.08 3.43
N LEU A 11 -0.13 13.39 3.99
CA LEU A 11 -0.28 14.48 4.95
C LEU A 11 0.47 14.23 6.27
N VAL A 12 0.60 12.97 6.68
CA VAL A 12 1.37 12.59 7.88
C VAL A 12 2.87 12.58 7.60
N LEU A 13 3.29 12.09 6.41
CA LEU A 13 4.69 11.97 6.01
C LEU A 13 5.30 13.29 5.50
N LEU A 14 4.46 14.20 5.01
CA LEU A 14 4.85 15.39 4.23
C LEU A 14 5.54 15.07 2.89
N GLU A 15 5.43 13.83 2.42
CA GLU A 15 5.92 13.35 1.13
C GLU A 15 5.00 12.24 0.59
N PRO A 16 4.94 12.02 -0.74
CA PRO A 16 4.09 10.99 -1.32
C PRO A 16 4.44 9.60 -0.77
N LEU A 17 3.45 8.87 -0.26
CA LEU A 17 3.64 7.51 0.26
C LEU A 17 4.17 6.54 -0.83
N PHE A 18 3.76 6.76 -2.08
CA PHE A 18 4.12 5.90 -3.22
C PHE A 18 4.59 6.75 -4.42
N PRO A 19 5.85 7.22 -4.44
CA PRO A 19 6.37 8.02 -5.54
C PRO A 19 6.77 7.12 -6.71
N GLY A 20 5.87 6.87 -7.66
CA GLY A 20 6.14 6.06 -8.85
C GLY A 20 6.30 6.89 -10.13
N GLU A 21 7.31 6.55 -10.94
CA GLU A 21 7.57 7.22 -12.23
C GLU A 21 6.92 6.49 -13.43
N SER A 22 6.48 5.25 -13.22
CA SER A 22 5.75 4.44 -14.21
C SER A 22 4.74 3.52 -13.51
N GLY A 23 3.85 2.88 -14.26
CA GLY A 23 2.89 1.93 -13.68
C GLY A 23 3.55 0.74 -12.97
N VAL A 24 4.67 0.23 -13.50
CA VAL A 24 5.43 -0.86 -12.88
C VAL A 24 6.12 -0.38 -11.61
N ASP A 25 6.76 0.79 -11.68
CA ASP A 25 7.44 1.39 -10.51
C ASP A 25 6.44 1.73 -9.39
N GLN A 26 5.27 2.28 -9.73
CA GLN A 26 4.18 2.51 -8.79
C GLN A 26 3.78 1.22 -8.06
N LEU A 27 3.60 0.11 -8.79
CA LEU A 27 3.26 -1.17 -8.20
C LEU A 27 4.36 -1.69 -7.26
N LEU A 28 5.63 -1.54 -7.64
CA LEU A 28 6.75 -1.93 -6.79
C LEU A 28 6.81 -1.08 -5.52
N ASN A 29 6.55 0.23 -5.59
CA ASN A 29 6.48 1.09 -4.41
C ASN A 29 5.34 0.71 -3.47
N ILE A 30 4.18 0.31 -4.01
CA ILE A 30 3.08 -0.24 -3.20
C ILE A 30 3.51 -1.52 -2.50
N ILE A 31 4.09 -2.50 -3.24
CA ILE A 31 4.52 -3.79 -2.68
C ILE A 31 5.59 -3.60 -1.60
N LYS A 32 6.51 -2.63 -1.76
CA LYS A 32 7.52 -2.30 -0.74
C LYS A 32 6.92 -1.92 0.61
N VAL A 33 5.68 -1.43 0.66
CA VAL A 33 5.05 -0.90 1.88
C VAL A 33 3.92 -1.82 2.37
N VAL A 34 3.00 -2.17 1.47
CA VAL A 34 1.81 -2.99 1.75
C VAL A 34 2.15 -4.49 1.76
N GLY A 35 3.29 -4.88 1.18
CA GLY A 35 3.71 -6.27 1.04
C GLY A 35 3.26 -6.89 -0.27
N THR A 36 3.65 -8.14 -0.52
CA THR A 36 3.23 -8.85 -1.74
C THR A 36 1.75 -9.23 -1.66
N PRO A 37 0.93 -8.94 -2.69
CA PRO A 37 -0.46 -9.38 -2.71
C PRO A 37 -0.55 -10.91 -2.73
N SER A 38 -1.55 -11.45 -2.03
CA SER A 38 -1.88 -12.86 -2.13
C SER A 38 -2.53 -13.18 -3.48
N ARG A 39 -2.70 -14.47 -3.78
CA ARG A 39 -3.46 -14.88 -4.98
C ARG A 39 -4.91 -14.39 -4.94
N ALA A 40 -5.55 -14.43 -3.77
CA ALA A 40 -6.92 -13.95 -3.60
C ALA A 40 -7.00 -12.43 -3.83
N ASP A 41 -5.99 -11.67 -3.39
CA ASP A 41 -5.90 -10.24 -3.67
C ASP A 41 -5.78 -9.95 -5.16
N LEU A 42 -4.92 -10.68 -5.88
CA LEU A 42 -4.76 -10.53 -7.32
C LEU A 42 -6.07 -10.85 -8.07
N GLU A 43 -6.77 -11.90 -7.65
CA GLU A 43 -8.08 -12.28 -8.20
C GLU A 43 -9.15 -11.20 -7.92
N ALA A 44 -9.15 -10.60 -6.73
CA ALA A 44 -10.07 -9.52 -6.36
C ALA A 44 -9.77 -8.20 -7.10
N MET A 45 -8.49 -7.88 -7.34
CA MET A 45 -8.08 -6.68 -8.06
C MET A 45 -8.40 -6.78 -9.55
N ASN A 46 -8.00 -7.89 -10.19
CA ASN A 46 -8.22 -8.11 -11.60
C ASN A 46 -8.17 -9.62 -11.94
N PRO A 47 -9.32 -10.30 -12.04
CA PRO A 47 -9.35 -11.74 -12.27
C PRO A 47 -8.80 -12.15 -13.65
N LYS A 48 -8.60 -11.20 -14.58
CA LYS A 48 -7.99 -11.45 -15.90
C LYS A 48 -6.45 -11.44 -15.87
N HIS A 49 -5.85 -10.98 -14.78
CA HIS A 49 -4.39 -10.77 -14.67
C HIS A 49 -3.88 -11.25 -13.30
N THR A 50 -3.81 -12.57 -13.12
CA THR A 50 -3.38 -13.20 -11.86
C THR A 50 -1.97 -13.78 -11.94
N ASP A 51 -1.43 -13.99 -13.14
CA ASP A 51 -0.11 -14.60 -13.38
C ASP A 51 1.03 -13.57 -13.34
N PHE A 52 1.21 -12.91 -12.19
CA PHE A 52 2.36 -12.03 -11.96
C PHE A 52 3.41 -12.69 -11.07
N ARG A 53 4.68 -12.66 -11.51
CA ARG A 53 5.83 -12.96 -10.64
C ARG A 53 6.25 -11.70 -9.91
N LEU A 54 5.76 -11.55 -8.69
CA LEU A 54 6.07 -10.41 -7.82
C LEU A 54 7.16 -10.78 -6.81
N PRO A 55 8.00 -9.81 -6.39
CA PRO A 55 8.95 -10.03 -5.31
C PRO A 55 8.20 -10.35 -4.02
N ARG A 56 8.77 -11.22 -3.18
CA ARG A 56 8.23 -11.53 -1.85
C ARG A 56 8.70 -10.48 -0.84
N VAL A 57 7.75 -9.72 -0.30
CA VAL A 57 7.97 -8.60 0.61
C VAL A 57 6.93 -8.67 1.71
N HIS A 58 7.36 -8.51 2.96
CA HIS A 58 6.46 -8.43 4.10
C HIS A 58 5.89 -7.01 4.26
N PRO A 59 4.62 -6.87 4.68
CA PRO A 59 4.03 -5.56 4.96
C PRO A 59 4.85 -4.81 6.01
N ARG A 60 5.11 -3.53 5.77
CA ARG A 60 5.89 -2.66 6.68
C ARG A 60 5.35 -1.23 6.76
N LEU A 61 4.06 -1.04 6.48
CA LEU A 61 3.40 0.28 6.58
C LEU A 61 3.69 1.02 7.90
N PRO A 62 3.68 0.40 9.09
CA PRO A 62 4.03 1.12 10.33
C PRO A 62 5.45 1.72 10.32
N SER A 63 6.38 1.07 9.63
CA SER A 63 7.79 1.46 9.59
C SER A 63 8.09 2.62 8.63
N VAL A 64 7.13 3.06 7.83
CA VAL A 64 7.32 4.22 6.93
C VAL A 64 7.16 5.54 7.66
N PHE A 65 6.44 5.55 8.78
CA PHE A 65 6.20 6.74 9.57
C PHE A 65 7.34 6.95 10.57
N PRO A 66 7.90 8.17 10.67
CA PRO A 66 8.85 8.49 11.74
C PRO A 66 8.23 8.27 13.13
N PRO A 67 9.04 8.02 14.17
CA PRO A 67 8.54 7.86 15.54
C PRO A 67 7.62 9.02 15.95
N ASP A 68 6.52 8.69 16.63
CA ASP A 68 5.54 9.64 17.19
C ASP A 68 4.83 10.56 16.17
N THR A 69 4.95 10.30 14.85
CA THR A 69 4.26 11.09 13.82
C THR A 69 2.87 10.56 13.46
N CYS A 70 2.66 9.25 13.57
CA CYS A 70 1.40 8.60 13.24
C CYS A 70 0.76 8.00 14.50
N PRO A 71 -0.34 8.57 15.03
CA PRO A 71 -1.05 8.00 16.16
C PRO A 71 -1.56 6.58 15.86
N PRO A 72 -1.66 5.68 16.86
CA PRO A 72 -2.10 4.29 16.64
C PRO A 72 -3.44 4.16 15.91
N LEU A 73 -4.40 5.03 16.21
CA LEU A 73 -5.71 5.04 15.55
C LEU A 73 -5.63 5.47 14.08
N ALA A 74 -4.73 6.40 13.76
CA ALA A 74 -4.48 6.82 12.37
C ALA A 74 -3.83 5.67 11.58
N LEU A 75 -2.87 4.98 12.19
CA LEU A 75 -2.20 3.83 11.59
C LEU A 75 -3.17 2.67 11.31
N ASP A 76 -4.03 2.32 12.27
CA ASP A 76 -5.08 1.31 12.08
C ASP A 76 -5.99 1.68 10.90
N LEU A 77 -6.45 2.93 10.86
CA LEU A 77 -7.28 3.42 9.76
C LEU A 77 -6.55 3.30 8.42
N LEU A 78 -5.28 3.72 8.34
CA LEU A 78 -4.47 3.60 7.12
C LEU A 78 -4.29 2.14 6.67
N GLN A 79 -4.06 1.21 7.60
CA GLN A 79 -3.96 -0.22 7.29
C GLN A 79 -5.26 -0.79 6.69
N ARG A 80 -6.41 -0.27 7.10
CA ARG A 80 -7.72 -0.67 6.57
C ARG A 80 -8.09 0.02 5.26
N MET A 81 -7.50 1.18 4.98
CA MET A 81 -7.72 1.92 3.73
C MET A 81 -6.82 1.45 2.58
N LEU A 82 -5.61 0.99 2.90
CA LEU A 82 -4.56 0.61 1.95
C LEU A 82 -4.50 -0.92 1.77
N THR A 83 -5.62 -1.50 1.35
CA THR A 83 -5.77 -2.94 1.07
C THR A 83 -5.84 -3.22 -0.42
N TYR A 84 -5.35 -4.40 -0.85
CA TYR A 84 -5.42 -4.81 -2.25
C TYR A 84 -6.83 -5.16 -2.71
N SER A 85 -7.58 -5.91 -1.90
CA SER A 85 -8.99 -6.18 -2.16
C SER A 85 -9.81 -4.88 -2.01
N PRO A 86 -10.53 -4.46 -3.06
CA PRO A 86 -11.34 -3.24 -3.04
C PRO A 86 -12.74 -3.41 -2.43
N ALA A 87 -13.18 -4.65 -2.20
CA ALA A 87 -14.50 -5.02 -1.66
C ALA A 87 -14.44 -5.28 -0.14
#